data_AF-A0A934G9N1-F1
#
_entry.id   AF-A0A934G9N1-F1
#
_cell.length_a   1.000
_cell.length_b   1.000
_cell.length_c   1.000
_cell.angle_alpha   90.00
_cell.angle_beta   90.00
_cell.angle_gamma   90.00
#
_symmetry.space_group_name_H-M   'P 1'
#
loop_
_entity.id
_entity.type
_entity.pdbx_description
1 polymer ?
#
loop_
_entity_poly.entity_id
_entity_poly.type
_entity_poly.pdbx_seq_one_letter_code
_entity_poly.pdbx_strand_id
1 'polypeptide(L)'
;MVGQENWVDIGSADEFAAMPLKRVTAANRPLAVSCKDGKFGAVSDACNHVGGPLGGGRLDGDYIVCPWHNWKFHRCSGLGEPGFEDDRVPAYPIKIENGRVLVNLAAGSKRHKSPHQPHPLSRKVERAPGSLRLAGISTTAMDAVNPRFSGSDHLLDHALQAARNLGAETRLIKLNDLKFRTCEGYYSKAAHACTWPCSITQMDAKDQMDQVYEALVHWADAIIVSSPIRWGAASSLYFKMAERLNCVQNAVTIRNQVLIRNKVAGFIIVGGQDNIQAVAGQMLGFFAELGFIFPQFPYIAHSRGWSREDMEHNVEIVRTSTELAEGASMLAKRCLDLAAHLIARDEAPASIERGGRKAHAIAP
;
A
#
# COMPACT_ATOMS: atom_id res chain seq x y z
N MET A 1 16.34 11.29 51.90
CA MET A 1 17.53 10.85 51.13
C MET A 1 17.03 10.31 49.79
N VAL A 2 17.28 11.01 48.68
CA VAL A 2 16.88 10.58 47.33
C VAL A 2 18.17 10.15 46.62
N GLY A 3 18.60 8.91 46.85
CA GLY A 3 19.89 8.39 46.41
C GLY A 3 19.83 7.78 45.01
N GLN A 4 20.76 8.17 44.15
CA GLN A 4 21.52 7.45 43.09
C GLN A 4 21.00 6.19 42.34
N GLU A 5 19.82 5.63 42.57
CA GLU A 5 19.47 4.25 42.16
C GLU A 5 18.87 4.04 40.75
N ASN A 6 18.85 5.04 39.85
CA ASN A 6 18.15 4.90 38.56
C ASN A 6 19.04 4.87 37.31
N TRP A 7 20.36 4.76 37.47
CA TRP A 7 21.29 4.60 36.35
C TRP A 7 21.50 3.13 36.03
N VAL A 8 21.13 2.73 34.82
CA VAL A 8 21.28 1.35 34.34
C VAL A 8 22.47 1.29 33.39
N ASP A 9 23.42 0.39 33.66
CA ASP A 9 24.50 0.05 32.74
C ASP A 9 23.95 -0.74 31.56
N ILE A 10 24.22 -0.25 30.35
CA ILE A 10 23.75 -0.86 29.10
C ILE A 10 24.89 -1.41 28.23
N GLY A 11 26.16 -1.30 28.66
CA GLY A 11 27.30 -1.83 27.92
C GLY A 11 28.51 -0.89 27.82
N SER A 12 29.49 -1.29 27.00
CA SER A 12 30.74 -0.55 26.77
C SER A 12 30.53 0.65 25.85
N ALA A 13 31.14 1.80 26.18
CA ALA A 13 31.12 2.98 25.33
C ALA A 13 31.73 2.72 23.94
N ASP A 14 32.77 1.89 23.85
CA ASP A 14 33.43 1.56 22.58
C ASP A 14 32.51 0.73 21.67
N GLU A 15 31.72 -0.17 22.26
CA GLU A 15 30.76 -0.99 21.51
C GLU A 15 29.67 -0.11 20.88
N PHE A 16 29.15 0.86 21.63
CA PHE A 16 28.17 1.81 21.12
C PHE A 16 28.79 2.85 20.19
N ALA A 17 30.06 3.21 20.35
CA ALA A 17 30.75 4.10 19.42
C ALA A 17 30.96 3.43 18.05
N ALA A 18 31.18 2.12 18.03
CA ALA A 18 31.28 1.33 16.80
C ALA A 18 29.93 1.15 16.07
N MET A 19 28.80 1.41 16.75
CA MET A 19 27.45 1.26 16.20
C MET A 19 26.67 2.57 16.33
N PRO A 20 26.56 3.38 15.26
CA PRO A 20 25.94 4.71 15.33
C PRO A 20 24.52 4.73 15.94
N LEU A 21 23.79 3.61 15.82
CA LEU A 21 22.47 3.41 16.40
C LEU A 21 22.26 1.93 16.74
N LYS A 22 21.78 1.66 17.94
CA LYS A 22 21.54 0.30 18.44
C LYS A 22 20.29 0.24 19.31
N ARG A 23 19.51 -0.83 19.15
CA ARG A 23 18.45 -1.20 20.08
C ARG A 23 19.03 -1.91 21.31
N VAL A 24 18.62 -1.49 22.50
CA VAL A 24 18.99 -2.13 23.76
C VAL A 24 17.77 -2.28 24.67
N THR A 25 17.84 -3.22 25.61
CA THR A 25 16.82 -3.37 26.66
C THR A 25 17.45 -3.03 28.00
N ALA A 26 16.94 -1.99 28.66
CA ALA A 26 17.37 -1.57 30.00
C ALA A 26 16.20 -1.75 30.97
N ALA A 27 16.34 -2.63 31.97
CA ALA A 27 15.28 -2.97 32.93
C ALA A 27 13.89 -3.20 32.27
N ASN A 28 13.85 -4.09 31.27
CA ASN A 28 12.66 -4.42 30.45
C ASN A 28 12.08 -3.27 29.60
N ARG A 29 12.81 -2.15 29.45
CA ARG A 29 12.41 -1.06 28.55
C ARG A 29 13.30 -1.04 27.30
N PRO A 30 12.72 -1.16 26.10
CA PRO A 30 13.49 -1.06 24.87
C PRO A 30 13.83 0.42 24.57
N LEU A 31 15.11 0.67 24.31
CA LEU A 31 15.68 1.98 24.00
C LEU A 31 16.41 1.93 22.66
N ALA A 32 16.37 3.07 21.95
CA ALA A 32 17.26 3.36 20.84
C ALA A 32 18.41 4.22 21.37
N VAL A 33 19.62 3.67 21.33
CA VAL A 33 20.84 4.34 21.78
C VAL A 33 21.68 4.69 20.57
N SER A 34 22.05 5.97 20.47
CA SER A 34 22.85 6.50 19.37
C SER A 34 24.19 7.02 19.87
N CYS A 35 25.22 6.89 19.04
CA CYS A 35 26.50 7.57 19.21
C CYS A 35 26.87 8.25 17.89
N LYS A 36 27.03 9.57 17.93
CA LYS A 36 27.45 10.36 16.77
C LYS A 36 28.40 11.43 17.26
N ASP A 37 29.57 11.52 16.61
CA ASP A 37 30.63 12.48 16.95
C ASP A 37 31.01 12.44 18.44
N GLY A 38 31.07 11.23 19.02
CA GLY A 38 31.35 11.00 20.45
C GLY A 38 30.21 11.38 21.41
N LYS A 39 29.10 11.92 20.91
CA LYS A 39 27.95 12.33 21.71
C LYS A 39 26.86 11.27 21.70
N PHE A 40 26.51 10.79 22.89
CA PHE A 40 25.51 9.76 23.10
C PHE A 40 24.09 10.34 23.23
N GLY A 41 23.10 9.58 22.79
CA GLY A 41 21.68 9.88 22.98
C GLY A 41 20.89 8.61 23.23
N ALA A 42 19.89 8.66 24.10
CA ALA A 42 19.00 7.54 24.38
C ALA A 42 17.54 7.99 24.32
N VAL A 43 16.75 7.33 23.47
CA VAL A 43 15.30 7.56 23.39
C VAL A 43 14.56 6.23 23.49
N SER A 44 13.25 6.28 23.73
CA SER A 44 12.40 5.09 23.69
C SER A 44 12.47 4.45 22.30
N ASP A 45 12.58 3.12 22.24
CA ASP A 45 12.65 2.41 20.96
C ASP A 45 11.33 2.44 20.18
N ALA A 46 10.19 2.70 20.84
CA ALA A 46 8.89 2.71 20.17
C ALA A 46 8.58 4.08 19.55
N CYS A 47 8.55 4.14 18.22
CA CYS A 47 8.12 5.30 17.42
C CYS A 47 6.66 5.70 17.72
N ASN A 48 6.38 7.01 17.83
CA ASN A 48 5.02 7.51 18.10
C ASN A 48 4.01 7.20 16.98
N HIS A 49 4.45 6.94 15.74
CA HIS A 49 3.56 6.64 14.62
C HIS A 49 2.75 5.34 14.87
N VAL A 50 3.40 4.17 14.73
CA VAL A 50 2.77 2.85 14.95
C VAL A 50 3.65 1.89 15.77
N GLY A 51 4.62 2.41 16.53
CA GLY A 51 5.45 1.60 17.44
C GLY A 51 6.73 1.00 16.84
N GLY A 52 7.16 1.47 15.66
CA GLY A 52 8.37 0.94 15.01
C GLY A 52 9.66 1.09 15.82
N PRO A 53 10.60 0.13 15.73
CA PRO A 53 11.82 0.08 16.53
C PRO A 53 12.84 1.10 16.03
N LEU A 54 12.92 2.24 16.71
CA LEU A 54 13.82 3.34 16.36
C LEU A 54 15.28 2.88 16.37
N GLY A 55 15.69 2.00 17.29
CA GLY A 55 17.04 1.45 17.37
C GLY A 55 17.38 0.46 16.25
N GLY A 56 16.40 0.03 15.46
CA GLY A 56 16.59 -0.70 14.20
C GLY A 56 16.55 0.19 12.95
N GLY A 57 16.50 1.51 13.14
CA GLY A 57 16.47 2.52 12.10
C GLY A 57 17.85 2.95 11.60
N ARG A 58 17.94 4.19 11.15
CA ARG A 58 19.21 4.84 10.77
C ARG A 58 19.28 6.27 11.32
N LEU A 59 20.48 6.84 11.37
CA LEU A 59 20.65 8.27 11.62
C LEU A 59 20.56 9.08 10.32
N ASP A 60 19.91 10.23 10.40
CA ASP A 60 19.87 11.29 9.39
C ASP A 60 20.13 12.63 10.12
N GLY A 61 21.35 13.14 10.01
CA GLY A 61 21.78 14.28 10.84
C GLY A 61 21.73 13.92 12.33
N ASP A 62 20.93 14.65 13.11
CA ASP A 62 20.69 14.38 14.54
C ASP A 62 19.38 13.65 14.81
N TYR A 63 18.74 13.11 13.77
CA TYR A 63 17.47 12.41 13.87
C TYR A 63 17.63 10.91 13.64
N ILE A 64 16.89 10.13 14.41
CA ILE A 64 16.68 8.70 14.19
C ILE A 64 15.49 8.56 13.24
N VAL A 65 15.71 7.94 12.09
CA VAL A 65 14.69 7.64 11.10
C VAL A 65 14.15 6.23 11.36
N CYS A 66 12.86 6.14 11.71
CA CYS A 66 12.17 4.88 11.95
C CYS A 66 12.24 3.95 10.71
N PRO A 67 12.60 2.67 10.86
CA PRO A 67 12.76 1.76 9.72
C PRO A 67 11.44 1.33 9.09
N TRP A 68 10.30 1.66 9.69
CA TRP A 68 8.99 1.29 9.16
C TRP A 68 8.40 2.36 8.26
N HIS A 69 8.30 3.62 8.71
CA HIS A 69 7.60 4.67 7.93
C HIS A 69 8.39 5.96 7.82
N ASN A 70 9.69 5.92 8.17
CA ASN A 70 10.60 7.06 8.11
C ASN A 70 10.26 8.26 9.01
N TRP A 71 9.35 8.13 9.98
CA TRP A 71 9.18 9.13 11.04
C TRP A 71 10.50 9.39 11.75
N LYS A 72 10.77 10.66 12.02
CA LYS A 72 12.04 11.12 12.57
C LYS A 72 11.88 11.67 13.99
N PHE A 73 12.81 11.30 14.86
CA PHE A 73 12.91 11.86 16.21
C PHE A 73 14.36 12.21 16.52
N HIS A 74 14.59 13.39 17.10
CA HIS A 74 15.90 13.85 17.49
C HIS A 74 16.50 12.91 18.53
N ARG A 75 17.71 12.43 18.26
CA ARG A 75 18.35 11.30 18.95
C ARG A 75 18.63 11.53 20.45
N CYS A 76 18.66 12.79 20.89
CA CYS A 76 18.93 13.15 22.29
C CYS A 76 17.73 13.72 23.04
N SER A 77 16.82 14.41 22.35
CA SER A 77 15.66 15.08 22.98
C SER A 77 14.36 14.35 22.76
N GLY A 78 14.32 13.45 21.77
CA GLY A 78 13.14 12.70 21.37
C GLY A 78 12.08 13.51 20.64
N LEU A 79 12.30 14.81 20.39
CA LEU A 79 11.40 15.68 19.64
C LEU A 79 11.32 15.27 18.17
N GLY A 80 10.18 15.47 17.52
CA GLY A 80 10.04 15.29 16.08
C GLY A 80 10.97 16.20 15.28
N GLU A 81 11.05 15.96 13.97
CA GLU A 81 11.80 16.84 13.05
C GLU A 81 11.17 18.24 12.94
N PRO A 82 11.87 19.22 12.34
CA PRO A 82 11.38 20.60 12.28
C PRO A 82 9.96 20.69 11.70
N GLY A 83 9.07 21.38 12.42
CA GLY A 83 7.63 21.45 12.11
C GLY A 83 6.77 20.36 12.77
N PHE A 84 7.39 19.38 13.44
CA PHE A 84 6.73 18.28 14.16
C PHE A 84 7.26 18.12 15.58
N GLU A 85 7.88 19.15 16.16
CA GLU A 85 8.57 19.10 17.46
C GLU A 85 7.64 18.74 18.63
N ASP A 86 6.34 18.99 18.47
CA ASP A 86 5.32 18.62 19.43
C ASP A 86 5.20 17.07 19.57
N ASP A 87 5.49 16.30 18.51
CA ASP A 87 5.47 14.84 18.56
C ASP A 87 6.78 14.33 19.19
N ARG A 88 6.72 13.79 20.41
CA ARG A 88 7.89 13.48 21.23
C ARG A 88 7.90 12.05 21.75
N VAL A 89 8.94 11.29 21.42
CA VAL A 89 9.27 10.04 22.12
C VAL A 89 10.05 10.34 23.40
N PRO A 90 9.91 9.54 24.48
CA PRO A 90 10.71 9.72 25.68
C PRO A 90 12.21 9.72 25.38
N ALA A 91 12.93 10.71 25.90
CA ALA A 91 14.37 10.77 25.90
C ALA A 91 14.89 10.58 27.32
N TYR A 92 15.99 9.84 27.46
CA TYR A 92 16.55 9.47 28.75
C TYR A 92 17.94 10.08 28.89
N PRO A 93 18.27 10.67 30.04
CA PRO A 93 19.64 11.10 30.32
C PRO A 93 20.60 9.92 30.19
N ILE A 94 21.71 10.16 29.50
CA ILE A 94 22.75 9.18 29.21
C ILE A 94 24.10 9.79 29.60
N LYS A 95 24.95 9.00 30.25
CA LYS A 95 26.33 9.41 30.60
C LYS A 95 27.31 8.27 30.37
N ILE A 96 28.58 8.62 30.27
CA ILE A 96 29.69 7.67 30.26
C ILE A 96 30.42 7.80 31.59
N GLU A 97 30.66 6.67 32.26
CA GLU A 97 31.42 6.63 33.51
C GLU A 97 32.28 5.36 33.49
N ASN A 98 33.59 5.49 33.70
CA ASN A 98 34.53 4.37 33.67
C ASN A 98 34.43 3.49 32.39
N GLY A 99 34.23 4.12 31.23
CA GLY A 99 34.07 3.41 29.94
C GLY A 99 32.73 2.70 29.75
N ARG A 100 31.78 2.85 30.68
CA ARG A 100 30.44 2.25 30.63
C ARG A 100 29.40 3.28 30.27
N VAL A 101 28.40 2.89 29.48
CA VAL A 101 27.26 3.73 29.14
C VAL A 101 26.14 3.49 30.15
N LEU A 102 25.70 4.55 30.81
CA LEU A 102 24.67 4.53 31.84
C LEU A 102 23.46 5.35 31.38
N VAL A 103 22.25 4.81 31.53
CA VAL A 103 20.99 5.50 31.20
C VAL A 103 20.12 5.68 32.45
N ASN A 104 19.58 6.88 32.65
CA ASN A 104 18.64 7.15 33.75
C ASN A 104 17.19 6.91 33.32
N LEU A 105 16.61 5.78 33.73
CA LEU A 105 15.25 5.40 33.35
C LEU A 105 14.14 6.14 34.10
N ALA A 106 14.45 6.77 35.23
CA ALA A 106 13.47 7.52 36.02
C ALA A 106 13.34 8.99 35.58
N ALA A 107 14.38 9.53 34.95
CA ALA A 107 14.42 10.91 34.46
C ALA A 107 14.04 11.05 32.98
N GLY A 108 13.27 10.10 32.43
CA GLY A 108 12.82 10.14 31.05
C GLY A 108 11.83 11.28 30.79
N SER A 109 11.97 11.96 29.65
CA SER A 109 10.98 12.94 29.22
C SER A 109 9.62 12.28 28.95
N LYS A 110 8.52 13.01 29.14
CA LYS A 110 7.18 12.47 28.90
C LYS A 110 6.96 12.24 27.41
N ARG A 111 6.42 11.08 27.03
CA ARG A 111 5.89 10.85 25.68
C ARG A 111 4.77 11.86 25.41
N HIS A 112 4.80 12.47 24.23
CA HIS A 112 3.69 13.26 23.70
C HIS A 112 3.45 12.77 22.28
N LYS A 113 2.26 12.28 21.97
CA LYS A 113 1.90 11.85 20.61
C LYS A 113 1.00 12.91 20.04
N SER A 114 1.55 13.77 19.20
CA SER A 114 0.75 14.84 18.59
C SER A 114 -0.31 14.24 17.67
N PRO A 115 -1.53 14.79 17.68
CA PRO A 115 -2.55 14.40 16.74
C PRO A 115 -2.15 14.86 15.33
N HIS A 116 -1.86 13.90 14.46
CA HIS A 116 -1.72 14.15 13.03
C HIS A 116 -3.11 14.14 12.39
N GLN A 117 -3.38 15.07 11.47
CA GLN A 117 -4.63 15.02 10.71
C GLN A 117 -4.70 13.66 10.00
N PRO A 118 -5.82 12.91 10.13
CA PRO A 118 -5.95 11.63 9.47
C PRO A 118 -5.84 11.81 7.96
N HIS A 119 -5.07 10.92 7.31
CA HIS A 119 -4.97 10.93 5.85
C HIS A 119 -6.38 10.82 5.22
N PRO A 120 -6.71 11.54 4.12
CA PRO A 120 -8.07 11.56 3.56
C PRO A 120 -8.69 10.18 3.25
N LEU A 121 -7.85 9.20 2.91
CA LEU A 121 -8.25 7.79 2.68
C LEU A 121 -8.68 7.03 3.95
N SER A 122 -8.35 7.53 5.15
CA SER A 122 -8.68 6.90 6.42
C SER A 122 -10.14 7.09 6.86
N ARG A 123 -10.88 7.93 6.14
CA ARG A 123 -12.32 8.13 6.37
C ARG A 123 -13.09 6.81 6.25
N LYS A 124 -14.26 6.76 6.89
CA LYS A 124 -15.14 5.59 6.84
C LYS A 124 -15.53 5.29 5.39
N VAL A 125 -15.49 4.01 5.02
CA VAL A 125 -15.88 3.55 3.68
C VAL A 125 -17.40 3.54 3.59
N GLU A 126 -17.95 4.53 2.89
CA GLU A 126 -19.39 4.66 2.64
C GLU A 126 -19.63 5.05 1.19
N ARG A 127 -20.53 4.34 0.52
CA ARG A 127 -20.92 4.66 -0.85
C ARG A 127 -21.81 5.90 -0.83
N ALA A 128 -21.34 7.00 -1.43
CA ALA A 128 -22.19 8.16 -1.65
C ALA A 128 -23.35 7.82 -2.61
N PRO A 129 -24.59 8.27 -2.33
CA PRO A 129 -25.74 8.08 -3.23
C PRO A 129 -25.48 8.60 -4.65
N GLY A 130 -26.23 8.09 -5.62
CA GLY A 130 -26.14 8.49 -7.03
C GLY A 130 -25.96 7.31 -7.98
N SER A 131 -25.65 7.66 -9.24
CA SER A 131 -25.35 6.74 -10.34
C SER A 131 -24.30 5.70 -9.99
N LEU A 132 -24.31 4.57 -10.69
CA LEU A 132 -23.25 3.58 -10.60
C LEU A 132 -21.92 4.19 -11.07
N ARG A 133 -20.82 3.75 -10.48
CA ARG A 133 -19.47 4.26 -10.78
C ARG A 133 -18.56 3.14 -11.28
N LEU A 134 -17.98 3.32 -12.46
CA LEU A 134 -17.00 2.41 -13.06
C LEU A 134 -15.62 3.07 -13.12
N ALA A 135 -14.62 2.48 -12.47
CA ALA A 135 -13.22 2.90 -12.65
C ALA A 135 -12.50 1.97 -13.64
N GLY A 136 -11.97 2.53 -14.71
CA GLY A 136 -11.03 1.85 -15.59
C GLY A 136 -9.60 2.08 -15.13
N ILE A 137 -8.82 1.02 -14.99
CA ILE A 137 -7.40 1.10 -14.60
C ILE A 137 -6.57 0.50 -15.73
N SER A 138 -5.85 1.34 -16.45
CA SER A 138 -4.90 0.90 -17.46
C SER A 138 -3.54 0.65 -16.83
N THR A 139 -2.98 -0.52 -17.11
CA THR A 139 -1.64 -0.91 -16.65
C THR A 139 -0.62 -0.97 -17.78
N THR A 140 -0.92 -0.41 -18.96
CA THR A 140 0.08 -0.33 -20.03
C THR A 140 1.23 0.60 -19.63
N ALA A 141 2.46 0.22 -19.95
CA ALA A 141 3.67 1.02 -19.71
C ALA A 141 4.18 1.66 -21.02
N MET A 142 3.29 1.89 -21.99
CA MET A 142 3.67 2.51 -23.26
C MET A 142 4.11 3.96 -23.05
N ASP A 143 5.18 4.35 -23.72
CA ASP A 143 5.74 5.69 -23.65
C ASP A 143 4.69 6.76 -24.05
N ALA A 144 4.51 7.75 -23.17
CA ALA A 144 3.61 8.87 -23.40
C ALA A 144 4.20 9.89 -24.40
N VAL A 145 5.53 9.99 -24.51
CA VAL A 145 6.21 10.91 -25.43
C VAL A 145 6.13 10.39 -26.88
N ASN A 146 6.19 9.06 -27.04
CA ASN A 146 6.09 8.38 -28.33
C ASN A 146 4.86 7.45 -28.35
N PRO A 147 3.64 8.02 -28.47
CA PRO A 147 2.42 7.26 -28.32
C PRO A 147 2.31 6.17 -29.38
N ARG A 148 1.94 4.97 -28.92
CA ARG A 148 1.60 3.82 -29.76
C ARG A 148 0.19 3.37 -29.46
N PHE A 149 -0.44 2.70 -30.43
CA PHE A 149 -1.74 2.11 -30.20
C PHE A 149 -1.66 1.02 -29.12
N SER A 150 -2.45 1.19 -28.06
CA SER A 150 -2.59 0.23 -26.98
C SER A 150 -3.92 -0.49 -27.12
N GLY A 151 -3.89 -1.77 -27.52
CA GLY A 151 -5.10 -2.59 -27.63
C GLY A 151 -5.85 -2.72 -26.29
N SER A 152 -5.11 -2.82 -25.18
CA SER A 152 -5.72 -2.86 -23.83
C SER A 152 -6.41 -1.56 -23.45
N ASP A 153 -5.85 -0.40 -23.83
CA ASP A 153 -6.50 0.90 -23.57
C ASP A 153 -7.68 1.12 -24.51
N HIS A 154 -7.55 0.74 -25.78
CA HIS A 154 -8.63 0.84 -26.76
C HIS A 154 -9.88 0.09 -26.30
N LEU A 155 -9.74 -1.16 -25.85
CA LEU A 155 -10.86 -1.93 -25.32
C LEU A 155 -11.36 -1.39 -23.97
N LEU A 156 -10.48 -0.85 -23.13
CA LEU A 156 -10.90 -0.19 -21.89
C LEU A 156 -11.74 1.07 -22.18
N ASP A 157 -11.38 1.86 -23.18
CA ASP A 157 -12.13 3.04 -23.60
C ASP A 157 -13.52 2.65 -24.10
N HIS A 158 -13.66 1.56 -24.86
CA HIS A 158 -14.97 1.01 -25.25
C HIS A 158 -15.81 0.60 -24.04
N ALA A 159 -15.21 -0.09 -23.05
CA ALA A 159 -15.90 -0.47 -21.82
C ALA A 159 -16.40 0.76 -21.03
N LEU A 160 -15.57 1.80 -20.89
CA LEU A 160 -15.95 3.04 -20.21
C LEU A 160 -17.00 3.83 -21.01
N GLN A 161 -16.92 3.86 -22.34
CA GLN A 161 -17.94 4.45 -23.20
C GLN A 161 -19.30 3.77 -22.99
N ALA A 162 -19.33 2.44 -23.00
CA ALA A 162 -20.54 1.66 -22.77
C ALA A 162 -21.13 1.93 -21.38
N ALA A 163 -20.30 2.03 -20.35
CA ALA A 163 -20.74 2.39 -19.01
C ALA A 163 -21.38 3.79 -18.96
N ARG A 164 -20.79 4.79 -19.63
CA ARG A 164 -21.40 6.13 -19.74
C ARG A 164 -22.76 6.08 -20.43
N ASN A 165 -22.88 5.29 -21.51
CA ASN A 165 -24.16 5.11 -22.22
C ASN A 165 -25.24 4.44 -21.36
N LEU A 166 -24.84 3.65 -20.36
CA LEU A 166 -25.72 3.06 -19.35
C LEU A 166 -26.04 4.02 -18.18
N GLY A 167 -25.57 5.26 -18.23
CA GLY A 167 -25.79 6.27 -17.19
C GLY A 167 -24.83 6.17 -15.98
N ALA A 168 -23.76 5.38 -16.08
CA ALA A 168 -22.75 5.30 -15.04
C ALA A 168 -21.74 6.46 -15.13
N GLU A 169 -21.28 6.93 -13.97
CA GLU A 169 -20.10 7.79 -13.88
C GLU A 169 -18.85 6.96 -14.13
N THR A 170 -17.88 7.52 -14.88
CA THR A 170 -16.65 6.79 -15.22
C THR A 170 -15.40 7.58 -14.90
N ARG A 171 -14.36 6.90 -14.41
CA ARG A 171 -13.00 7.45 -14.28
C ARG A 171 -12.01 6.52 -14.96
N LEU A 172 -11.06 7.10 -15.71
CA LEU A 172 -9.90 6.38 -16.24
C LEU A 172 -8.67 6.75 -15.41
N ILE A 173 -7.96 5.74 -14.91
CA ILE A 173 -6.68 5.89 -14.24
C ILE A 173 -5.64 5.13 -15.05
N LYS A 174 -4.72 5.86 -15.67
CA LYS A 174 -3.56 5.27 -16.35
C LYS A 174 -2.40 5.22 -15.36
N LEU A 175 -1.97 4.03 -14.98
CA LEU A 175 -0.87 3.90 -14.00
C LEU A 175 0.45 4.51 -14.51
N ASN A 176 0.63 4.59 -15.83
CA ASN A 176 1.81 5.20 -16.43
C ASN A 176 1.85 6.74 -16.27
N ASP A 177 0.71 7.38 -16.01
CA ASP A 177 0.61 8.82 -15.75
C ASP A 177 0.90 9.14 -14.27
N LEU A 178 0.94 8.11 -13.41
CA LEU A 178 1.11 8.26 -11.96
C LEU A 178 2.57 8.05 -11.53
N LYS A 179 3.05 8.93 -10.66
CA LYS A 179 4.30 8.79 -9.92
C LYS A 179 4.02 8.18 -8.56
N PHE A 180 4.27 6.90 -8.42
CA PHE A 180 4.13 6.17 -7.16
C PHE A 180 5.30 5.21 -6.93
N ARG A 181 5.62 4.95 -5.67
CA ARG A 181 6.73 4.07 -5.26
C ARG A 181 6.35 2.61 -5.36
N THR A 182 7.35 1.74 -5.48
CA THR A 182 7.17 0.28 -5.31
C THR A 182 6.88 -0.06 -3.84
N CYS A 183 6.25 -1.20 -3.59
CA CYS A 183 6.10 -1.69 -2.22
C CYS A 183 7.46 -2.06 -1.62
N GLU A 184 7.72 -1.64 -0.37
CA GLU A 184 8.95 -1.95 0.37
C GLU A 184 8.82 -3.19 1.27
N GLY A 185 7.66 -3.85 1.25
CA GLY A 185 7.44 -5.08 2.01
C GLY A 185 7.39 -4.86 3.53
N TYR A 186 6.83 -3.73 4.01
CA TYR A 186 6.73 -3.47 5.46
C TYR A 186 6.01 -4.57 6.24
N TYR A 187 5.09 -5.31 5.63
CA TYR A 187 4.44 -6.46 6.26
C TYR A 187 5.46 -7.55 6.67
N SER A 188 6.58 -7.68 5.96
CA SER A 188 7.67 -8.62 6.25
C SER A 188 8.56 -8.13 7.40
N LYS A 189 8.44 -6.85 7.81
CA LYS A 189 9.13 -6.31 8.98
C LYS A 189 8.32 -6.57 10.26
N ALA A 190 7.01 -6.30 10.19
CA ALA A 190 6.06 -6.61 11.25
C ALA A 190 4.64 -6.61 10.67
N ALA A 191 3.75 -7.44 11.21
CA ALA A 191 2.35 -7.51 10.78
C ALA A 191 1.67 -6.12 10.84
N HIS A 192 1.94 -5.36 11.90
CA HIS A 192 1.35 -4.03 12.12
C HIS A 192 2.06 -2.89 11.38
N ALA A 193 3.16 -3.15 10.67
CA ALA A 193 3.86 -2.12 9.91
C ALA A 193 3.22 -1.86 8.54
N CYS A 194 2.46 -2.79 7.97
CA CYS A 194 1.69 -2.56 6.75
C CYS A 194 0.26 -2.13 7.11
N THR A 195 0.02 -0.83 7.11
CA THR A 195 -1.24 -0.23 7.58
C THR A 195 -2.13 0.26 6.44
N TRP A 196 -3.41 0.44 6.73
CA TRP A 196 -4.34 1.25 5.94
C TRP A 196 -4.53 2.63 6.60
N PRO A 197 -4.49 3.73 5.82
CA PRO A 197 -4.04 3.84 4.42
C PRO A 197 -2.59 3.39 4.23
N CYS A 198 -2.16 3.11 2.99
CA CYS A 198 -0.80 2.60 2.74
C CYS A 198 0.25 3.52 3.35
N SER A 199 1.14 2.97 4.18
CA SER A 199 2.13 3.78 4.88
C SER A 199 3.11 4.48 3.94
N ILE A 200 3.36 3.92 2.75
CA ILE A 200 4.19 4.56 1.72
C ILE A 200 3.51 5.84 1.20
N THR A 201 2.20 5.80 0.98
CA THR A 201 1.41 6.98 0.59
C THR A 201 1.34 8.00 1.72
N GLN A 202 1.25 7.56 2.97
CA GLN A 202 1.26 8.46 4.12
C GLN A 202 2.59 9.20 4.31
N MET A 203 3.72 8.58 4.00
CA MET A 203 5.05 9.19 4.18
C MET A 203 5.49 10.08 3.01
N ASP A 204 4.83 9.99 1.85
CA ASP A 204 5.20 10.74 0.65
C ASP A 204 3.95 11.39 0.06
N ALA A 205 3.76 12.68 0.35
CA ALA A 205 2.64 13.47 -0.16
C ALA A 205 2.62 13.58 -1.70
N LYS A 206 3.69 13.19 -2.40
CA LYS A 206 3.76 13.16 -3.87
C LYS A 206 3.46 11.77 -4.45
N ASP A 207 3.28 10.73 -3.62
CA ASP A 207 2.94 9.39 -4.07
C ASP A 207 1.48 9.34 -4.54
N GLN A 208 1.30 9.20 -5.86
CA GLN A 208 -0.01 9.30 -6.51
C GLN A 208 -0.82 7.99 -6.50
N MET A 209 -0.43 7.00 -5.68
CA MET A 209 -1.18 5.75 -5.51
C MET A 209 -2.52 5.99 -4.79
N ASP A 210 -2.64 7.09 -4.07
CA ASP A 210 -3.87 7.56 -3.42
C ASP A 210 -5.07 7.61 -4.37
N GLN A 211 -4.87 7.98 -5.63
CA GLN A 211 -5.91 7.99 -6.66
C GLN A 211 -6.47 6.59 -6.94
N VAL A 212 -5.60 5.58 -6.96
CA VAL A 212 -6.02 4.17 -7.12
C VAL A 212 -6.77 3.70 -5.87
N TYR A 213 -6.24 3.99 -4.68
CA TYR A 213 -6.91 3.64 -3.42
C TYR A 213 -8.30 4.29 -3.30
N GLU A 214 -8.40 5.57 -3.68
CA GLU A 214 -9.65 6.32 -3.71
C GLU A 214 -10.66 5.66 -4.66
N ALA A 215 -10.22 5.30 -5.87
CA ALA A 215 -11.08 4.60 -6.84
C ALA A 215 -11.54 3.23 -6.32
N LEU A 216 -10.61 2.41 -5.83
CA LEU A 216 -10.90 1.03 -5.43
C LEU A 216 -11.73 0.93 -4.14
N VAL A 217 -11.40 1.73 -3.12
CA VAL A 217 -12.00 1.60 -1.79
C VAL A 217 -13.22 2.50 -1.64
N HIS A 218 -13.14 3.75 -2.08
CA HIS A 218 -14.15 4.75 -1.75
C HIS A 218 -15.14 5.04 -2.88
N TRP A 219 -14.65 5.18 -4.12
CA TRP A 219 -15.45 5.76 -5.18
C TRP A 219 -16.19 4.74 -6.06
N ALA A 220 -15.50 3.72 -6.59
CA ALA A 220 -16.06 2.86 -7.62
C ALA A 220 -16.99 1.78 -7.06
N ASP A 221 -18.03 1.45 -7.80
CA ASP A 221 -18.90 0.30 -7.56
C ASP A 221 -18.41 -0.93 -8.34
N ALA A 222 -17.90 -0.69 -9.53
CA ALA A 222 -17.22 -1.66 -10.36
C ALA A 222 -15.87 -1.12 -10.84
N ILE A 223 -14.93 -2.01 -11.10
CA ILE A 223 -13.64 -1.68 -11.70
C ILE A 223 -13.40 -2.55 -12.93
N ILE A 224 -12.70 -2.02 -13.91
CA ILE A 224 -12.10 -2.81 -15.00
C ILE A 224 -10.61 -2.54 -15.02
N VAL A 225 -9.80 -3.58 -14.81
CA VAL A 225 -8.34 -3.48 -14.95
C VAL A 225 -7.95 -4.03 -16.31
N SER A 226 -7.34 -3.18 -17.15
CA SER A 226 -6.79 -3.61 -18.45
C SER A 226 -5.28 -3.79 -18.35
N SER A 227 -4.79 -4.95 -18.80
CA SER A 227 -3.37 -5.26 -18.78
C SER A 227 -2.90 -5.85 -20.11
N PRO A 228 -1.76 -5.39 -20.64
CA PRO A 228 -1.06 -6.15 -21.65
C PRO A 228 -0.47 -7.44 -21.04
N ILE A 229 -0.25 -8.46 -21.87
CA ILE A 229 0.57 -9.63 -21.51
C ILE A 229 2.04 -9.32 -21.79
N ARG A 230 2.92 -9.51 -20.79
CA ARG A 230 4.37 -9.34 -20.88
C ARG A 230 5.05 -10.54 -20.24
N TRP A 231 5.88 -11.26 -20.99
CA TRP A 231 6.56 -12.47 -20.51
C TRP A 231 5.58 -13.48 -19.87
N GLY A 232 4.40 -13.65 -20.48
CA GLY A 232 3.38 -14.57 -20.00
C GLY A 232 2.64 -14.15 -18.73
N ALA A 233 2.84 -12.92 -18.25
CA ALA A 233 2.23 -12.36 -17.05
C ALA A 233 1.54 -11.01 -17.33
N ALA A 234 0.83 -10.48 -16.33
CA ALA A 234 0.34 -9.11 -16.35
C ALA A 234 1.50 -8.10 -16.41
N SER A 235 1.21 -6.83 -16.71
CA SER A 235 2.26 -5.82 -16.87
C SER A 235 3.03 -5.54 -15.57
N SER A 236 4.24 -4.99 -15.69
CA SER A 236 5.01 -4.55 -14.52
C SER A 236 4.29 -3.48 -13.69
N LEU A 237 3.52 -2.59 -14.33
CA LEU A 237 2.71 -1.59 -13.63
C LEU A 237 1.54 -2.22 -12.88
N TYR A 238 0.94 -3.30 -13.41
CA TYR A 238 -0.04 -4.09 -12.67
C TYR A 238 0.57 -4.63 -11.38
N PHE A 239 1.74 -5.27 -11.44
CA PHE A 239 2.38 -5.83 -10.26
C PHE A 239 2.79 -4.75 -9.26
N LYS A 240 3.36 -3.63 -9.73
CA LYS A 240 3.70 -2.49 -8.88
C LYS A 240 2.49 -1.94 -8.13
N MET A 241 1.31 -1.89 -8.77
CA MET A 241 0.04 -1.51 -8.12
C MET A 241 -0.44 -2.61 -7.15
N ALA A 242 -0.45 -3.87 -7.58
CA ALA A 242 -0.94 -5.01 -6.80
C ALA A 242 -0.15 -5.18 -5.48
N GLU A 243 1.17 -5.07 -5.53
CA GLU A 243 2.03 -5.13 -4.34
C GLU A 243 1.69 -4.03 -3.31
N ARG A 244 1.29 -2.86 -3.79
CA ARG A 244 0.86 -1.72 -2.95
C ARG A 244 -0.52 -1.92 -2.34
N LEU A 245 -1.35 -2.84 -2.86
CA LEU A 245 -2.68 -3.15 -2.32
C LEU A 245 -2.66 -4.16 -1.16
N ASN A 246 -1.50 -4.69 -0.76
CA ASN A 246 -1.40 -5.56 0.43
C ASN A 246 -1.90 -4.87 1.71
N CYS A 247 -1.84 -3.54 1.79
CA CYS A 247 -2.44 -2.78 2.88
C CYS A 247 -3.97 -2.94 2.98
N VAL A 248 -4.65 -3.10 1.84
CA VAL A 248 -6.10 -3.33 1.77
C VAL A 248 -6.43 -4.72 2.29
N GLN A 249 -5.68 -5.74 1.86
CA GLN A 249 -5.81 -7.10 2.37
C GLN A 249 -5.49 -7.20 3.88
N ASN A 250 -4.50 -6.43 4.35
CA ASN A 250 -4.13 -6.38 5.76
C ASN A 250 -5.16 -5.68 6.63
N ALA A 251 -5.92 -4.71 6.12
CA ALA A 251 -7.02 -4.11 6.87
C ALA A 251 -8.05 -5.17 7.28
N VAL A 252 -8.41 -6.08 6.37
CA VAL A 252 -9.28 -7.22 6.65
C VAL A 252 -8.63 -8.13 7.69
N THR A 253 -7.42 -8.59 7.40
CA THR A 253 -6.82 -9.71 8.13
C THR A 253 -6.16 -9.35 9.46
N ILE A 254 -5.84 -8.07 9.71
CA ILE A 254 -5.16 -7.61 10.92
C ILE A 254 -6.08 -6.73 11.78
N ARG A 255 -6.95 -5.95 11.14
CA ARG A 255 -7.84 -4.98 11.82
C ARG A 255 -9.31 -5.37 11.76
N ASN A 256 -9.64 -6.53 11.18
CA ASN A 256 -11.00 -7.00 10.97
C ASN A 256 -11.88 -5.96 10.26
N GLN A 257 -11.30 -5.28 9.27
CA GLN A 257 -11.96 -4.18 8.56
C GLN A 257 -12.02 -4.49 7.06
N VAL A 258 -13.23 -4.79 6.55
CA VAL A 258 -13.45 -5.03 5.13
C VAL A 258 -13.57 -3.71 4.38
N LEU A 259 -12.57 -3.39 3.55
CA LEU A 259 -12.53 -2.14 2.77
C LEU A 259 -13.23 -2.26 1.41
N ILE A 260 -13.13 -3.43 0.77
CA ILE A 260 -13.79 -3.71 -0.51
C ILE A 260 -15.14 -4.38 -0.19
N ARG A 261 -16.21 -3.59 -0.22
CA ARG A 261 -17.58 -4.06 0.09
C ARG A 261 -18.51 -3.82 -1.08
N ASN A 262 -19.24 -4.85 -1.50
CA ASN A 262 -20.20 -4.80 -2.61
C ASN A 262 -19.58 -4.26 -3.91
N LYS A 263 -18.31 -4.57 -4.17
CA LYS A 263 -17.59 -4.08 -5.35
C LYS A 263 -17.30 -5.19 -6.34
N VAL A 264 -17.41 -4.85 -7.61
CA VAL A 264 -17.23 -5.78 -8.72
C VAL A 264 -15.93 -5.51 -9.47
N ALA A 265 -15.26 -6.56 -9.94
CA ALA A 265 -14.09 -6.42 -10.81
C ALA A 265 -14.28 -7.17 -12.13
N GLY A 266 -13.81 -6.56 -13.22
CA GLY A 266 -13.67 -7.17 -14.53
C GLY A 266 -12.27 -6.92 -15.11
N PHE A 267 -11.88 -7.71 -16.11
CA PHE A 267 -10.52 -7.65 -16.66
C PHE A 267 -10.49 -7.63 -18.20
N ILE A 268 -9.56 -6.87 -18.75
CA ILE A 268 -9.27 -6.83 -20.18
C ILE A 268 -7.81 -7.25 -20.36
N ILE A 269 -7.56 -8.35 -21.04
CA ILE A 269 -6.22 -8.94 -21.17
C ILE A 269 -5.83 -8.97 -22.65
N VAL A 270 -4.78 -8.23 -23.03
CA VAL A 270 -4.37 -8.13 -24.45
C VAL A 270 -2.91 -8.53 -24.60
N GLY A 271 -2.64 -9.60 -25.33
CA GLY A 271 -1.30 -10.07 -25.65
C GLY A 271 -1.04 -10.07 -27.15
N GLY A 272 0.23 -9.92 -27.53
CA GLY A 272 0.68 -10.41 -28.83
C GLY A 272 0.79 -11.93 -28.79
N GLN A 273 1.56 -12.45 -27.83
CA GLN A 273 1.74 -13.86 -27.56
C GLN A 273 0.67 -14.41 -26.57
N ASP A 274 0.63 -15.73 -26.43
CA ASP A 274 -0.31 -16.44 -25.57
C ASP A 274 -0.02 -16.28 -24.05
N ASN A 275 -0.86 -16.87 -23.20
CA ASN A 275 -0.89 -16.91 -21.72
C ASN A 275 -2.08 -16.19 -21.07
N ILE A 276 -3.17 -16.01 -21.81
CA ILE A 276 -4.40 -15.37 -21.30
C ILE A 276 -4.85 -16.00 -19.97
N GLN A 277 -4.92 -17.34 -19.92
CA GLN A 277 -5.46 -18.06 -18.75
C GLN A 277 -4.58 -17.88 -17.51
N ALA A 278 -3.25 -17.83 -17.69
CA ALA A 278 -2.32 -17.57 -16.58
C ALA A 278 -2.51 -16.16 -16.02
N VAL A 279 -2.63 -15.16 -16.90
CA VAL A 279 -2.88 -13.76 -16.49
C VAL A 279 -4.25 -13.61 -15.83
N ALA A 280 -5.29 -14.21 -16.41
CA ALA A 280 -6.64 -14.19 -15.83
C ALA A 280 -6.64 -14.84 -14.44
N GLY A 281 -6.02 -16.01 -14.27
CA GLY A 281 -5.91 -16.67 -12.97
C GLY A 281 -5.19 -15.83 -11.92
N GLN A 282 -4.10 -15.14 -12.29
CA GLN A 282 -3.39 -14.21 -11.41
C GLN A 282 -4.28 -13.05 -10.95
N MET A 283 -5.00 -12.42 -11.89
CA MET A 283 -5.86 -11.27 -11.60
C MET A 283 -7.09 -11.68 -10.78
N LEU A 284 -7.76 -12.76 -11.15
CA LEU A 284 -8.92 -13.30 -10.43
C LEU A 284 -8.56 -13.70 -9.01
N GLY A 285 -7.48 -14.46 -8.83
CA GLY A 285 -7.04 -14.88 -7.49
C GLY A 285 -6.68 -13.68 -6.61
N PHE A 286 -5.95 -12.71 -7.17
CA PHE A 286 -5.54 -11.52 -6.40
C PHE A 286 -6.72 -10.63 -5.99
N PHE A 287 -7.62 -10.30 -6.91
CA PHE A 287 -8.77 -9.42 -6.59
C PHE A 287 -9.82 -10.11 -5.72
N ALA A 288 -9.96 -11.45 -5.80
CA ALA A 288 -10.78 -12.22 -4.86
C ALA A 288 -10.28 -12.07 -3.42
N GLU A 289 -8.96 -12.19 -3.21
CA GLU A 289 -8.31 -12.03 -1.91
C GLU A 289 -8.45 -10.61 -1.32
N LEU A 290 -8.76 -9.60 -2.15
CA LEU A 290 -9.09 -8.25 -1.69
C LEU A 290 -10.57 -8.08 -1.33
N GLY A 291 -11.45 -8.99 -1.77
CA GLY A 291 -12.90 -8.95 -1.54
C GLY A 291 -13.75 -8.52 -2.74
N PHE A 292 -13.19 -8.40 -3.94
CA PHE A 292 -13.99 -8.13 -5.14
C PHE A 292 -14.81 -9.35 -5.55
N ILE A 293 -16.01 -9.09 -6.06
CA ILE A 293 -16.90 -10.10 -6.63
C ILE A 293 -16.81 -10.03 -8.16
N PHE A 294 -16.97 -11.16 -8.83
CA PHE A 294 -16.83 -11.27 -10.28
C PHE A 294 -18.18 -11.56 -10.95
N PRO A 295 -18.52 -10.90 -12.06
CA PRO A 295 -19.67 -11.30 -12.85
C PRO A 295 -19.37 -12.60 -13.60
N GLN A 296 -20.42 -13.24 -14.14
CA GLN A 296 -20.22 -14.31 -15.11
C GLN A 296 -19.41 -13.79 -16.31
N PHE A 297 -18.42 -14.57 -16.74
CA PHE A 297 -17.42 -14.15 -17.74
C PHE A 297 -16.73 -12.82 -17.36
N PRO A 298 -15.89 -12.82 -16.29
CA PRO A 298 -15.35 -11.62 -15.69
C PRO A 298 -14.16 -11.01 -16.44
N TYR A 299 -13.79 -11.58 -17.58
CA TYR A 299 -12.75 -11.00 -18.41
C TYR A 299 -13.06 -11.19 -19.89
N ILE A 300 -12.52 -10.29 -20.70
CA ILE A 300 -12.33 -10.50 -22.14
C ILE A 300 -10.83 -10.52 -22.42
N ALA A 301 -10.44 -11.23 -23.47
CA ALA A 301 -9.03 -11.35 -23.79
C ALA A 301 -8.77 -11.56 -25.28
N HIS A 302 -7.59 -11.16 -25.71
CA HIS A 302 -7.08 -11.37 -27.06
C HIS A 302 -5.59 -11.74 -27.02
N SER A 303 -5.21 -12.76 -27.80
CA SER A 303 -3.82 -13.13 -28.09
C SER A 303 -3.75 -13.73 -29.50
N ARG A 304 -2.57 -13.67 -30.15
CA ARG A 304 -2.37 -14.31 -31.47
C ARG A 304 -1.93 -15.76 -31.36
N GLY A 305 -1.60 -16.23 -30.15
CA GLY A 305 -1.01 -17.55 -29.89
C GLY A 305 0.52 -17.53 -29.95
N TRP A 306 1.14 -18.56 -29.36
CA TRP A 306 2.60 -18.63 -29.17
C TRP A 306 3.40 -18.62 -30.48
N SER A 307 2.88 -19.25 -31.55
CA SER A 307 3.61 -19.45 -32.81
C SER A 307 3.33 -18.38 -33.87
N ARG A 308 2.52 -17.37 -33.56
CA ARG A 308 2.22 -16.29 -34.50
C ARG A 308 3.09 -15.09 -34.17
N GLU A 309 4.13 -14.87 -34.97
CA GLU A 309 5.12 -13.78 -34.79
C GLU A 309 4.81 -12.53 -35.63
N ASP A 310 3.65 -12.47 -36.30
CA ASP A 310 3.22 -11.33 -37.13
C ASP A 310 2.61 -10.20 -36.28
N MET A 311 3.40 -9.71 -35.33
CA MET A 311 2.97 -8.73 -34.33
C MET A 311 2.51 -7.40 -34.93
N GLU A 312 2.92 -7.05 -36.17
CA GLU A 312 2.48 -5.82 -36.84
C GLU A 312 0.96 -5.83 -37.12
N HIS A 313 0.36 -7.00 -37.39
CA HIS A 313 -1.08 -7.13 -37.67
C HIS A 313 -1.93 -7.25 -36.41
N ASN A 314 -1.33 -7.59 -35.26
CA ASN A 314 -2.06 -7.72 -34.00
C ASN A 314 -2.79 -6.41 -33.62
N VAL A 315 -2.12 -5.28 -33.84
CA VAL A 315 -2.67 -3.95 -33.58
C VAL A 315 -3.88 -3.68 -34.48
N GLU A 316 -3.79 -4.02 -35.76
CA GLU A 316 -4.89 -3.82 -36.72
C GLU A 316 -6.11 -4.66 -36.34
N ILE A 317 -5.92 -5.93 -36.02
CA ILE A 317 -7.00 -6.84 -35.60
C ILE A 317 -7.75 -6.29 -34.38
N VAL A 318 -7.02 -5.90 -33.33
CA VAL A 318 -7.67 -5.36 -32.12
C VAL A 318 -8.37 -4.03 -32.40
N ARG A 319 -7.82 -3.21 -33.31
CA ARG A 319 -8.38 -1.91 -33.67
C ARG A 319 -9.67 -2.02 -34.49
N THR A 320 -9.79 -3.05 -35.33
CA THR A 320 -10.91 -3.17 -36.27
C THR A 320 -11.96 -4.19 -35.84
N SER A 321 -11.68 -5.03 -34.83
CA SER A 321 -12.64 -6.04 -34.36
C SER A 321 -13.81 -5.42 -33.61
N THR A 322 -14.99 -5.49 -34.23
CA THR A 322 -16.26 -5.17 -33.61
C THR A 322 -16.57 -6.11 -32.45
N GLU A 323 -16.18 -7.38 -32.55
CA GLU A 323 -16.43 -8.40 -31.53
C GLU A 323 -15.68 -8.10 -30.22
N LEU A 324 -14.43 -7.65 -30.31
CA LEU A 324 -13.65 -7.26 -29.12
C LEU A 324 -14.23 -5.99 -28.47
N ALA A 325 -14.63 -5.01 -29.28
CA ALA A 325 -15.25 -3.77 -28.80
C ALA A 325 -16.62 -4.02 -28.13
N GLU A 326 -17.46 -4.87 -28.73
CA GLU A 326 -18.72 -5.33 -28.15
C GLU A 326 -18.48 -6.15 -26.89
N GLY A 327 -17.51 -7.07 -26.90
CA GLY A 327 -17.10 -7.84 -25.74
C GLY A 327 -16.73 -6.95 -24.55
N ALA A 328 -15.96 -5.87 -24.80
CA ALA A 328 -15.58 -4.91 -23.78
C ALA A 328 -16.78 -4.14 -23.23
N SER A 329 -17.69 -3.74 -24.12
CA SER A 329 -18.95 -3.05 -23.76
C SER A 329 -19.86 -3.95 -22.90
N MET A 330 -20.00 -5.21 -23.29
CA MET A 330 -20.78 -6.19 -22.54
C MET A 330 -20.12 -6.53 -21.18
N LEU A 331 -18.79 -6.55 -21.09
CA LEU A 331 -18.09 -6.72 -19.81
C LEU A 331 -18.44 -5.60 -18.84
N ALA A 332 -18.42 -4.34 -19.30
CA ALA A 332 -18.83 -3.19 -18.48
C ALA A 332 -20.28 -3.33 -17.99
N LYS A 333 -21.20 -3.69 -18.90
CA LYS A 333 -22.60 -3.94 -18.54
C LYS A 333 -22.73 -5.00 -17.45
N ARG A 334 -22.10 -6.17 -17.62
CA ARG A 334 -22.17 -7.26 -16.61
C ARG A 334 -21.60 -6.84 -15.26
N CYS A 335 -20.51 -6.06 -15.25
CA CYS A 335 -19.94 -5.55 -14.01
C CYS A 335 -20.90 -4.60 -13.28
N LEU A 336 -21.52 -3.68 -14.03
CA LEU A 336 -22.47 -2.71 -13.49
C LEU A 336 -23.77 -3.37 -13.01
N ASP A 337 -24.32 -4.32 -13.78
CA ASP A 337 -25.52 -5.07 -13.40
C ASP A 337 -25.32 -5.81 -12.07
N LEU A 338 -24.17 -6.49 -11.91
CA LEU A 338 -23.84 -7.17 -10.66
C LEU A 338 -23.62 -6.18 -9.52
N ALA A 339 -22.93 -5.06 -9.76
CA ALA A 339 -22.70 -4.06 -8.74
C ALA A 339 -24.03 -3.48 -8.22
N ALA A 340 -24.98 -3.20 -9.12
CA ALA A 340 -26.31 -2.76 -8.77
C ALA A 340 -27.03 -3.73 -7.82
N HIS A 341 -26.98 -5.04 -8.12
CA HIS A 341 -27.58 -6.07 -7.28
C HIS A 341 -26.92 -6.15 -5.89
N LEU A 342 -25.59 -6.10 -5.83
CA LEU A 342 -24.86 -6.15 -4.55
C LEU A 342 -25.15 -4.92 -3.68
N ILE A 343 -25.19 -3.74 -4.28
CA ILE A 343 -25.52 -2.48 -3.58
C ILE A 343 -26.95 -2.51 -3.05
N ALA A 344 -27.91 -2.98 -3.86
CA ALA A 344 -29.32 -3.01 -3.48
C ALA A 344 -29.61 -3.92 -2.27
N ARG A 345 -28.76 -4.93 -2.03
CA ARG A 345 -28.95 -5.94 -0.99
C ARG A 345 -28.00 -5.81 0.20
N ASP A 346 -26.94 -5.00 0.06
CA ASP A 346 -25.84 -4.86 1.03
C ASP A 346 -25.30 -6.22 1.51
N GLU A 347 -24.97 -7.11 0.56
CA GLU A 347 -24.60 -8.50 0.86
C GLU A 347 -23.19 -8.65 1.48
N ALA A 348 -22.28 -7.68 1.27
CA ALA A 348 -20.90 -7.81 1.72
C ALA A 348 -20.73 -7.46 3.22
N PRO A 349 -20.09 -8.36 4.00
CA PRO A 349 -19.92 -8.17 5.42
C PRO A 349 -18.99 -6.99 5.75
N ALA A 350 -19.20 -6.34 6.89
CA ALA A 350 -18.32 -5.28 7.39
C ALA A 350 -17.02 -5.81 8.03
N SER A 351 -17.06 -7.06 8.50
CA SER A 351 -15.98 -7.78 9.18
C SER A 351 -16.03 -9.25 8.76
N ILE A 352 -14.88 -9.93 8.72
CA ILE A 352 -14.82 -11.35 8.37
C ILE A 352 -13.90 -12.08 9.34
N GLU A 353 -14.27 -13.30 9.72
CA GLU A 353 -13.35 -14.16 10.45
C GLU A 353 -12.09 -14.40 9.60
N ARG A 354 -10.95 -14.54 10.28
CA ARG A 354 -9.67 -14.69 9.60
C ARG A 354 -9.66 -16.03 8.86
N GLY A 355 -9.48 -16.00 7.55
CA GLY A 355 -9.47 -17.18 6.69
C GLY A 355 -8.21 -17.27 5.81
N GLY A 356 -8.07 -18.41 5.12
CA GLY A 356 -7.00 -18.63 4.13
C GLY A 356 -5.59 -18.52 4.69
N ARG A 357 -4.68 -17.91 3.92
CA ARG A 357 -3.24 -17.74 4.25
C ARG A 357 -2.98 -17.03 5.59
N LYS A 358 -3.96 -16.29 6.12
CA LYS A 358 -3.82 -15.47 7.34
C LYS A 358 -4.77 -15.90 8.47
N ALA A 359 -5.25 -17.14 8.45
CA ALA A 359 -6.14 -17.69 9.48
C ALA A 359 -5.51 -17.77 10.88
N HIS A 360 -4.18 -17.85 10.99
CA HIS A 360 -3.48 -17.95 12.28
C HIS A 360 -3.58 -16.66 13.10
N ALA A 361 -3.86 -16.78 14.40
CA ALA A 361 -3.79 -15.68 15.37
C ALA A 361 -2.44 -14.95 15.28
N ILE A 362 -2.46 -13.62 15.29
CA ILE A 362 -1.24 -12.83 15.44
C ILE A 362 -0.84 -12.96 16.91
N ALA A 363 0.36 -13.47 17.17
CA ALA A 363 0.91 -13.46 18.52
C ALA A 363 0.95 -12.00 19.03
N PRO A 364 0.54 -11.76 20.30
CA PRO A 364 0.37 -10.42 20.85
C PRO A 364 1.65 -9.57 20.82
#